data_AF-A0A7Y2HXI3-F1
#
_entry.id   AF-A0A7Y2HXI3-F1
#
_cell.length_a   1.000
_cell.length_b   1.000
_cell.length_c   1.000
_cell.angle_alpha   90.00
_cell.angle_beta   90.00
_cell.angle_gamma   90.00
#
_symmetry.space_group_name_H-M   'P 1'
#
loop_
_entity.id
_entity.type
_entity.pdbx_description
1 polymer ?
#
loop_
_entity_poly.entity_id
_entity_poly.type
_entity_poly.pdbx_seq_one_letter_code
_entity_poly.pdbx_strand_id
1 'polypeptide(L)'
;LTLAGPIRADLWVSTTGSAADWIVKVIDAHPGENPNDADDADWPGHRQRLVRAEVMRGRFRNGYVTPEPFTPDEVTPVSFELRDVLHTFKRGHRLMVQVQSTWFPFVDRNPQRYVPNIFEATEDDFITATHRVHRTRAYPSRIVFGALPTVAPAPAARR
;
A
#
# COMPACT_ATOMS: atom_id res chain seq x y z
N LEU A 1 15.77 10.25 -2.99
CA LEU A 1 14.74 9.85 -3.97
C LEU A 1 13.53 10.75 -3.76
N THR A 2 13.08 11.47 -4.79
CA THR A 2 11.91 12.35 -4.68
C THR A 2 10.79 11.82 -5.55
N LEU A 3 9.69 11.41 -4.92
CA LEU A 3 8.46 11.02 -5.60
C LEU A 3 7.62 12.27 -5.91
N ALA A 4 7.04 12.32 -7.10
CA ALA A 4 6.15 13.39 -7.53
C ALA A 4 4.99 12.85 -8.38
N GLY A 5 3.78 13.33 -8.10
CA GLY A 5 2.56 12.91 -8.79
C GLY A 5 1.97 11.61 -8.23
N PRO A 6 1.11 10.92 -9.02
CA PRO A 6 0.34 9.80 -8.52
C PRO A 6 1.22 8.57 -8.30
N ILE A 7 0.89 7.84 -7.24
CA ILE A 7 1.42 6.50 -7.00
C ILE A 7 0.37 5.49 -7.44
N ARG A 8 0.75 4.47 -8.20
CA ARG A 8 -0.13 3.34 -8.55
C ARG A 8 0.43 2.03 -7.99
N ALA A 9 -0.43 1.23 -7.37
CA ALA A 9 -0.12 -0.15 -7.04
C ALA A 9 -0.57 -1.06 -8.19
N ASP A 10 0.35 -1.81 -8.77
CA ASP A 10 0.06 -2.88 -9.73
C ASP A 10 0.33 -4.21 -9.02
N LEU A 11 -0.70 -4.82 -8.45
CA LEU A 11 -0.57 -6.06 -7.70
C LEU A 11 -1.01 -7.28 -8.53
N TRP A 12 -0.32 -8.38 -8.34
CA TRP A 12 -0.75 -9.72 -8.72
C TRP A 12 -0.97 -10.51 -7.44
N VAL A 13 -2.21 -10.92 -7.20
CA VAL A 13 -2.62 -11.46 -5.90
C VAL A 13 -3.43 -12.74 -6.05
N SER A 14 -3.44 -13.56 -5.01
CA SER A 14 -4.46 -14.61 -4.86
C SER A 14 -4.95 -14.69 -3.41
N THR A 15 -6.19 -15.13 -3.25
CA THR A 15 -6.84 -15.35 -1.94
C THR A 15 -7.47 -16.73 -1.95
N THR A 16 -7.46 -17.44 -0.82
CA THR A 16 -8.23 -18.70 -0.69
C THR A 16 -9.74 -18.46 -0.55
N GLY A 17 -10.17 -17.22 -0.35
CA GLY A 17 -11.58 -16.81 -0.32
C GLY A 17 -12.10 -16.36 -1.69
N SER A 18 -13.32 -15.82 -1.73
CA SER A 18 -13.91 -15.25 -2.94
C SER A 18 -14.12 -13.73 -2.88
N ALA A 19 -13.67 -13.09 -1.79
CA ALA A 19 -13.56 -11.65 -1.64
C ALA A 19 -12.28 -11.27 -0.89
N ALA A 20 -11.78 -10.06 -1.10
CA ALA A 20 -10.67 -9.48 -0.36
C ALA A 20 -10.65 -7.96 -0.50
N ASP A 21 -10.16 -7.27 0.52
CA ASP A 21 -9.67 -5.90 0.39
C ASP A 21 -8.14 -5.93 0.27
N TRP A 22 -7.57 -5.02 -0.50
CA TRP A 22 -6.14 -4.85 -0.68
C TRP A 22 -5.74 -3.44 -0.31
N ILE A 23 -5.06 -3.29 0.82
CA ILE A 23 -4.55 -2.01 1.31
C ILE A 23 -3.06 -1.97 1.03
N VAL A 24 -2.61 -0.93 0.35
CA VAL A 24 -1.19 -0.69 0.07
C VAL A 24 -0.76 0.59 0.76
N LYS A 25 0.37 0.54 1.47
CA LYS A 25 0.97 1.68 2.16
C LYS A 25 2.38 1.91 1.63
N VAL A 26 2.68 3.14 1.23
CA VAL A 26 4.03 3.63 0.98
C VAL A 26 4.51 4.35 2.24
N ILE A 27 5.65 3.91 2.75
CA ILE A 27 6.20 4.29 4.04
C ILE A 27 7.62 4.79 3.85
N ASP A 28 7.93 5.90 4.50
CA ASP A 28 9.28 6.39 4.69
C ASP A 28 9.83 5.82 6.00
N ALA A 29 10.66 4.79 5.87
CA ALA A 29 11.31 4.15 7.00
C ALA A 29 12.61 4.90 7.32
N HIS A 30 12.62 5.54 8.49
CA HIS A 30 13.73 6.32 8.99
C HIS A 30 14.94 5.43 9.34
N PRO A 31 16.16 5.98 9.20
CA PRO A 31 17.36 5.33 9.74
C PRO A 31 17.27 5.20 11.26
N GLY A 32 18.09 4.29 11.81
CA GLY A 32 18.04 3.96 13.24
C GLY A 32 18.58 5.02 14.18
N GLU A 33 19.49 5.87 13.69
CA GLU A 33 20.09 6.95 14.46
C GLU A 33 19.43 8.26 14.05
N ASN A 34 18.84 8.98 15.00
CA ASN A 34 18.50 10.37 14.82
C ASN A 34 19.57 11.21 15.56
N PRO A 35 20.40 11.99 14.85
CA PRO A 35 21.46 12.77 15.47
C PRO A 35 20.95 13.86 16.43
N ASN A 36 19.64 14.11 16.46
CA ASN A 36 18.97 15.01 17.40
C ASN A 36 18.23 14.26 18.52
N ASP A 37 18.47 12.95 18.70
CA ASP A 37 17.79 12.09 19.70
C ASP A 37 17.94 12.59 21.15
N ALA A 38 18.91 13.47 21.44
CA ALA A 38 19.08 14.06 22.76
C ALA A 38 18.00 15.11 23.11
N ASP A 39 17.36 15.75 22.11
CA ASP A 39 16.45 16.90 22.32
C ASP A 39 15.01 16.65 21.86
N ASP A 40 14.73 15.54 21.16
CA ASP A 40 13.44 15.34 20.47
C ASP A 40 12.85 13.95 20.78
N ALA A 41 12.39 13.77 22.02
CA ALA A 41 11.74 12.53 22.50
C ALA A 41 10.51 12.13 21.65
N ASP A 42 9.95 13.06 20.88
CA ASP A 42 8.82 12.85 19.98
C ASP A 42 9.23 12.24 18.62
N TRP A 43 10.53 12.17 18.31
CA TRP A 43 11.06 11.69 17.02
C TRP A 43 12.04 10.52 17.16
N PRO A 44 11.55 9.33 17.59
CA PRO A 44 12.42 8.17 17.75
C PRO A 44 13.03 7.70 16.42
N GLY A 45 14.27 7.20 16.49
CA GLY A 45 14.90 6.43 15.42
C GLY A 45 14.05 5.24 14.95
N HIS A 46 14.34 4.71 13.76
CA HIS A 46 13.62 3.58 13.13
C HIS A 46 12.12 3.77 12.85
N ARG A 47 11.59 4.99 12.96
CA ARG A 47 10.17 5.25 12.68
C ARG A 47 9.76 4.90 11.25
N GLN A 48 8.60 4.27 11.11
CA GLN A 48 7.91 4.03 9.84
C GLN A 48 6.85 5.10 9.60
N ARG A 49 7.22 6.19 8.90
CA ARG A 49 6.29 7.29 8.62
C ARG A 49 5.44 6.95 7.40
N LEU A 50 4.12 6.90 7.57
CA LEU A 50 3.19 6.78 6.44
C LEU A 50 3.31 7.99 5.51
N VAL A 51 3.64 7.73 4.24
CA VAL A 51 3.69 8.76 3.18
C VAL A 51 2.35 8.78 2.45
N ARG A 52 1.88 7.60 2.04
CA ARG A 52 0.59 7.46 1.37
C ARG A 52 0.02 6.06 1.51
N ALA A 53 -1.29 5.93 1.47
CA ALA A 53 -1.98 4.65 1.47
C ALA A 53 -3.35 4.78 0.81
N GLU A 54 -3.83 3.66 0.28
CA GLU A 54 -5.19 3.54 -0.22
C GLU A 54 -5.66 2.08 -0.12
N VAL A 55 -6.97 1.88 -0.18
CA VAL A 55 -7.64 0.58 -0.18
C VAL A 55 -8.34 0.33 -1.51
N MET A 56 -8.18 -0.86 -2.06
CA MET A 56 -9.02 -1.39 -3.13
C MET A 56 -9.88 -2.52 -2.59
N ARG A 57 -11.20 -2.33 -2.62
CA ARG A 57 -12.16 -3.39 -2.39
C ARG A 57 -12.23 -4.28 -3.62
N GLY A 58 -11.61 -5.46 -3.54
CA GLY A 58 -11.22 -6.24 -4.72
C GLY A 58 -12.38 -6.77 -5.58
N ARG A 59 -13.62 -6.73 -5.09
CA ARG A 59 -14.81 -6.98 -5.93
C ARG A 59 -14.97 -5.94 -7.04
N PHE A 60 -14.37 -4.76 -6.91
CA PHE A 60 -14.42 -3.67 -7.90
C PHE A 60 -13.13 -3.52 -8.72
N ARG A 61 -12.26 -4.54 -8.72
CA ARG A 61 -10.94 -4.51 -9.38
C ARG A 61 -10.99 -4.18 -10.88
N ASN A 62 -12.09 -4.50 -11.56
CA ASN A 62 -12.31 -4.28 -12.99
C ASN A 62 -13.30 -3.12 -13.27
N GLY A 63 -13.72 -2.39 -12.24
CA GLY A 63 -14.66 -1.28 -12.35
C GLY A 63 -15.57 -1.16 -11.13
N TYR A 64 -16.04 0.06 -10.87
CA TYR A 64 -16.85 0.37 -9.68
C TYR A 64 -18.35 0.07 -9.82
N VAL A 65 -18.81 -0.26 -11.04
CA VAL A 65 -20.24 -0.47 -11.34
C VAL A 65 -20.65 -1.91 -11.10
N THR A 66 -19.85 -2.86 -11.57
CA THR A 66 -20.18 -4.29 -11.55
C THR A 66 -19.22 -5.01 -10.60
N PRO A 67 -19.67 -5.38 -9.39
CA PRO A 67 -18.85 -6.18 -8.49
C PRO A 67 -18.74 -7.62 -8.97
N GLU A 68 -17.56 -8.23 -8.79
CA GLU A 68 -17.30 -9.63 -9.14
C GLU A 68 -16.47 -10.35 -8.08
N PRO A 69 -16.75 -11.65 -7.82
CA PRO A 69 -15.96 -12.44 -6.88
C PRO A 69 -14.53 -12.69 -7.41
N PHE A 70 -13.62 -13.02 -6.50
CA PHE A 70 -12.37 -13.70 -6.85
C PHE A 70 -12.64 -15.19 -7.01
N THR A 71 -11.93 -15.83 -7.94
CA THR A 71 -11.79 -17.28 -7.95
C THR A 71 -10.75 -17.67 -6.90
N PRO A 72 -11.05 -18.57 -5.95
CA PRO A 72 -10.08 -19.02 -4.95
C PRO A 72 -8.78 -19.53 -5.57
N ASP A 73 -7.65 -19.10 -5.00
CA ASP A 73 -6.27 -19.42 -5.39
C ASP A 73 -5.85 -19.04 -6.82
N GLU A 74 -6.72 -18.42 -7.62
CA GLU A 74 -6.38 -17.89 -8.93
C GLU A 74 -5.58 -16.58 -8.82
N VAL A 75 -4.46 -16.49 -9.55
CA VAL A 75 -3.64 -15.27 -9.58
C VAL A 75 -4.36 -14.20 -10.41
N THR A 76 -4.80 -13.15 -9.72
CA THR A 76 -5.64 -12.08 -10.27
C THR A 76 -4.91 -10.75 -10.23
N PRO A 77 -4.91 -9.93 -11.30
CA PRO A 77 -4.39 -8.58 -11.27
C PRO A 77 -5.33 -7.64 -10.51
N VAL A 78 -4.77 -6.78 -9.66
CA VAL A 78 -5.48 -5.71 -8.94
C VAL A 78 -4.64 -4.45 -9.03
N SER A 79 -5.13 -3.44 -9.77
CA SER A 79 -4.43 -2.17 -9.96
C SER A 79 -5.29 -0.99 -9.49
N PHE A 80 -4.69 -0.07 -8.74
CA PHE A 80 -5.36 1.11 -8.22
C PHE A 80 -4.37 2.22 -7.82
N GLU A 81 -4.85 3.45 -7.80
CA GLU A 81 -4.07 4.63 -7.44
C GLU A 81 -4.11 4.89 -5.93
N LEU A 82 -2.96 5.25 -5.34
CA LEU A 82 -2.81 5.67 -3.94
C LEU A 82 -2.94 7.20 -3.76
N ARG A 83 -3.17 7.94 -4.86
CA ARG A 83 -3.17 9.41 -5.01
C ARG A 83 -1.77 10.02 -5.10
N ASP A 84 -1.76 11.34 -5.32
CA ASP A 84 -0.56 12.16 -5.49
C ASP A 84 0.31 12.29 -4.24
N VAL A 85 1.61 12.44 -4.48
CA VAL A 85 2.61 12.77 -3.48
C VAL A 85 3.62 13.79 -4.03
N LEU A 86 4.22 14.58 -3.14
CA LEU A 86 5.51 15.22 -3.36
C LEU A 86 6.37 14.98 -2.13
N HIS A 87 7.13 13.88 -2.12
CA HIS A 87 7.87 13.43 -0.93
C HIS A 87 9.30 13.02 -1.29
N THR A 88 10.25 13.49 -0.49
CA THR A 88 11.67 13.15 -0.64
C THR A 88 12.11 12.20 0.47
N PHE A 89 12.41 10.97 0.09
CA PHE A 89 13.15 10.02 0.93
C PHE A 89 14.60 10.50 1.01
N LYS A 90 14.98 10.96 2.20
CA LYS A 90 16.32 11.47 2.49
C LYS A 90 17.37 10.35 2.44
N ARG A 91 18.65 10.73 2.39
CA ARG A 91 19.76 9.78 2.50
C ARG A 91 19.61 8.96 3.79
N GLY A 92 19.82 7.65 3.72
CA GLY A 92 19.67 6.73 4.86
C GLY A 92 18.25 6.21 5.08
N HIS A 93 17.23 6.89 4.56
CA HIS A 93 15.86 6.41 4.61
C HIS A 93 15.60 5.31 3.57
N ARG A 94 14.56 4.51 3.80
CA ARG A 94 14.12 3.45 2.88
C ARG A 94 12.67 3.67 2.46
N LEU A 95 12.40 3.47 1.16
CA LEU A 95 11.04 3.29 0.67
C LEU A 95 10.58 1.90 1.08
N MET A 96 9.58 1.85 1.95
CA MET A 96 8.95 0.62 2.42
C MET A 96 7.53 0.53 1.85
N VAL A 97 7.12 -0.68 1.47
CA VAL A 97 5.75 -0.98 1.05
C VAL A 97 5.18 -2.02 2.00
N GLN A 98 4.01 -1.73 2.56
CA GLN A 98 3.22 -2.71 3.33
C GLN A 98 1.93 -3.02 2.58
N VAL A 99 1.52 -4.29 2.62
CA VAL A 99 0.25 -4.77 2.06
C VAL A 99 -0.51 -5.52 3.14
N GLN A 100 -1.80 -5.20 3.31
CA GLN A 100 -2.70 -5.86 4.27
C GLN A 100 -4.13 -5.93 3.71
N SER A 101 -5.00 -6.72 4.33
CA SER A 101 -6.38 -6.95 3.86
C SER A 101 -7.48 -6.48 4.79
N THR A 102 -7.12 -5.73 5.84
CA THR A 102 -8.06 -5.07 6.75
C THR A 102 -7.54 -3.70 7.14
N TRP A 103 -8.42 -2.74 7.42
CA TRP A 103 -8.03 -1.43 7.96
C TRP A 103 -9.04 -0.92 8.99
N PHE A 104 -9.26 -1.75 10.01
CA PHE A 104 -10.29 -1.53 11.01
C PHE A 104 -9.90 -0.42 12.02
N PRO A 105 -10.84 0.40 12.51
CA PRO A 105 -12.27 0.47 12.13
C PRO A 105 -12.55 1.42 10.95
N PHE A 106 -11.51 1.99 10.33
CA PHE A 106 -11.67 3.00 9.27
C PHE A 106 -12.34 2.45 8.01
N VAL A 107 -12.01 1.22 7.63
CA VAL A 107 -12.70 0.44 6.58
C VAL A 107 -13.39 -0.74 7.25
N ASP A 108 -14.65 -0.97 6.90
CA ASP A 108 -15.41 -2.15 7.34
C ASP A 108 -14.68 -3.43 6.93
N ARG A 109 -14.83 -4.48 7.74
CA ARG A 109 -14.18 -5.76 7.45
C ARG A 109 -14.79 -6.35 6.17
N ASN A 110 -13.94 -6.74 5.23
CA ASN A 110 -14.36 -7.60 4.13
C ASN A 110 -14.63 -9.01 4.67
N PRO A 111 -15.77 -9.65 4.39
CA PRO A 111 -16.07 -11.00 4.86
C PRO A 111 -15.10 -12.08 4.33
N GLN A 112 -14.34 -11.76 3.28
CA GLN A 112 -13.47 -12.68 2.52
C GLN A 112 -14.22 -13.79 1.77
N ARG A 113 -15.53 -13.90 2.00
CA ARG A 113 -16.54 -14.54 1.15
C ARG A 113 -17.29 -13.47 0.37
N TYR A 114 -17.52 -13.70 -0.92
CA TYR A 114 -18.37 -12.83 -1.71
C TYR A 114 -19.82 -12.91 -1.22
N VAL A 115 -20.37 -11.75 -0.85
CA VAL A 115 -21.77 -11.56 -0.51
C VAL A 115 -22.36 -10.46 -1.41
N PRO A 116 -23.67 -10.50 -1.73
CA PRO A 116 -24.30 -9.46 -2.55
C PRO A 116 -24.07 -8.06 -1.99
N ASN A 117 -24.31 -7.87 -0.69
CA ASN A 117 -24.15 -6.61 0.02
C ASN A 117 -23.33 -6.83 1.32
N ILE A 118 -22.19 -6.15 1.45
CA ILE A 118 -21.32 -6.31 2.64
C ILE A 118 -21.97 -5.71 3.89
N PHE A 119 -22.82 -4.69 3.73
CA PHE A 119 -23.56 -4.10 4.85
C PHE A 119 -24.60 -5.05 5.47
N GLU A 120 -24.97 -6.10 4.74
CA GLU A 120 -25.90 -7.15 5.18
C GLU A 120 -25.19 -8.46 5.52
N ALA A 121 -23.85 -8.45 5.57
CA ALA A 121 -23.07 -9.64 5.91
C ALA A 121 -23.39 -10.11 7.33
N THR A 122 -23.64 -11.41 7.46
CA THR A 122 -23.86 -12.08 8.74
C THR A 122 -22.54 -12.55 9.34
N GLU A 123 -22.53 -12.98 10.61
CA GLU A 123 -21.32 -13.50 11.25
C GLU A 123 -20.72 -14.69 10.51
N ASP A 124 -21.57 -15.58 9.96
CA ASP A 124 -21.16 -16.78 9.22
C ASP A 124 -20.49 -16.47 7.87
N ASP A 125 -20.68 -15.25 7.34
CA ASP A 125 -20.04 -14.82 6.10
C ASP A 125 -18.55 -14.50 6.30
N PHE A 126 -18.14 -14.15 7.52
CA PHE A 126 -16.75 -13.79 7.84
C PHE A 126 -15.89 -15.03 7.99
N ILE A 127 -15.15 -15.36 6.93
CA ILE A 127 -14.24 -16.50 6.92
C ILE A 127 -12.78 -16.02 7.04
N THR A 128 -11.90 -16.91 7.50
CA THR A 128 -10.45 -16.70 7.36
C THR A 128 -10.03 -17.01 5.93
N ALA A 129 -9.12 -16.21 5.37
CA ALA A 129 -8.54 -16.42 4.06
C ALA A 129 -7.02 -16.22 4.10
N THR A 130 -6.29 -16.99 3.29
CA THR A 130 -4.86 -16.79 3.07
C THR A 130 -4.66 -15.96 1.80
N HIS A 131 -3.95 -14.85 1.95
CA HIS A 131 -3.63 -13.92 0.88
C HIS A 131 -2.18 -14.06 0.44
N ARG A 132 -1.93 -13.97 -0.87
CA ARG A 132 -0.59 -14.03 -1.45
C ARG A 132 -0.39 -12.85 -2.39
N VAL A 133 0.72 -12.13 -2.23
CA VAL A 133 1.21 -11.13 -3.18
C VAL A 133 2.33 -11.75 -4.00
N HIS A 134 2.10 -11.92 -5.28
CA HIS A 134 3.04 -12.58 -6.19
C HIS A 134 4.08 -11.59 -6.72
N ARG A 135 5.33 -12.04 -6.79
CA ARG A 135 6.49 -11.21 -7.17
C ARG A 135 7.48 -12.00 -8.03
N THR A 136 6.92 -12.73 -9.00
CA THR A 136 7.66 -13.55 -9.96
C THR A 136 7.82 -12.80 -11.28
N ARG A 137 8.59 -13.35 -12.23
CA ARG A 137 8.71 -12.76 -13.58
C ARG A 137 7.37 -12.73 -14.32
N ALA A 138 6.54 -13.76 -14.15
CA ALA A 138 5.22 -13.83 -14.76
C ALA A 138 4.19 -12.93 -14.05
N TYR A 139 4.33 -12.76 -12.73
CA TYR A 139 3.43 -11.98 -11.89
C TYR A 139 4.21 -10.91 -11.09
N PRO A 140 4.68 -9.83 -11.75
CA PRO A 140 5.58 -8.86 -11.14
C PRO A 140 4.80 -7.76 -10.40
N SER A 141 4.31 -8.03 -9.18
CA SER A 141 3.72 -6.96 -8.35
C SER A 141 4.72 -5.83 -8.15
N ARG A 142 4.26 -4.58 -8.28
CA ARG A 142 5.11 -3.38 -8.22
C ARG A 142 4.33 -2.15 -7.81
N ILE A 143 5.07 -1.13 -7.37
CA ILE A 143 4.57 0.23 -7.23
C ILE A 143 5.15 1.06 -8.37
N VAL A 144 4.29 1.81 -9.05
CA VAL A 144 4.64 2.74 -10.13
C VAL A 144 4.50 4.16 -9.59
N PHE A 145 5.50 5.01 -9.83
CA PHE A 145 5.52 6.38 -9.35
C PHE A 145 6.34 7.28 -10.29
N GLY A 146 6.03 8.57 -10.30
CA GLY A 146 6.91 9.59 -10.86
C GLY A 146 8.09 9.88 -9.93
N ALA A 147 9.30 10.02 -10.49
CA ALA A 147 10.49 10.40 -9.74
C ALA A 147 11.13 11.64 -10.36
N LEU A 148 11.38 12.66 -9.53
CA LEU A 148 12.12 13.84 -9.96
C LEU A 148 13.63 13.52 -10.03
N PRO A 149 14.35 14.13 -10.98
CA PRO A 149 15.80 14.01 -11.04
C PRO A 149 16.44 14.52 -9.75
N THR A 150 17.51 13.87 -9.31
CA THR A 150 18.28 14.34 -8.16
C THR A 150 19.07 15.57 -8.58
N VAL A 151 18.69 16.76 -8.12
CA VAL A 151 19.50 17.96 -8.32
C VAL A 151 20.67 17.89 -7.35
N ALA A 152 21.91 17.99 -7.85
CA ALA A 152 23.08 18.11 -6.99
C ALA A 152 22.90 19.33 -6.07
N PRO A 153 23.28 19.26 -4.78
CA PRO A 153 23.19 20.42 -3.92
C PRO A 153 23.95 21.58 -4.56
N ALA A 154 23.31 22.76 -4.62
CA ALA A 154 23.98 23.98 -5.07
C ALA A 154 25.28 24.15 -4.25
N PRO A 155 26.40 24.53 -4.88
CA PRO A 155 27.63 24.77 -4.14
C PRO A 155 27.34 25.77 -3.03
N ALA A 156 27.78 25.45 -1.81
CA ALA A 156 27.59 26.32 -0.66
C ALA A 156 28.08 27.73 -1.02
N ALA A 157 27.20 28.73 -0.89
CA ALA A 157 27.59 30.12 -1.08
C ALA A 157 28.78 30.40 -0.15
N ARG A 158 29.94 30.71 -0.75
CA ARG A 158 31.10 31.19 0.00
C ARG A 158 30.65 32.48 0.70
N ARG A 159 30.71 32.47 2.03
CA ARG A 159 30.52 33.68 2.85
C ARG A 159 31.60 34.70 2.55
#